data_AF-A0A0L1IME7-F1
#
_entry.id   AF-A0A0L1IME7-F1
#
_cell.length_a   1.000
_cell.length_b   1.000
_cell.length_c   1.000
_cell.angle_alpha   90.00
_cell.angle_beta   90.00
_cell.angle_gamma   90.00
#
_symmetry.space_group_name_H-M   'P 1'
#
loop_
_entity.id
_entity.type
_entity.pdbx_description
1 polymer ?
#
loop_
_entity_poly.entity_id
_entity_poly.type
_entity_poly.pdbx_seq_one_letter_code
_entity_poly.pdbx_strand_id
1 'polypeptide(L)'
;MASATTIPSQTLAITHHRTNAIMSRRLIPDDTRIQFVKQMTKHTFTNPATVYEALCTPGSMRIITPHRLDGHKDLAQLGDAALRLILTKDGYQAHATRGQINNTHSSKASNAFLARTGFQKGLDRYLYVNPSQGGTVSDKVMATTVEAILGAVYIDSGENIQAVRSVVAELGLAWPA
;
A
#
# COMPACT_ATOMS: atom_id res chain seq x y z
N MET A 1 17.01 -31.59 34.37
CA MET A 1 15.66 -31.38 33.81
C MET A 1 15.32 -29.92 33.98
N ALA A 2 15.48 -29.11 32.94
CA ALA A 2 15.22 -27.67 32.98
C ALA A 2 13.88 -27.41 32.28
N SER A 3 12.89 -26.95 33.03
CA SER A 3 11.56 -26.60 32.51
C SER A 3 11.62 -25.31 31.70
N ALA A 4 11.25 -25.41 30.42
CA ALA A 4 11.02 -24.26 29.54
C ALA A 4 9.80 -23.47 30.06
N THR A 5 10.02 -22.22 30.46
CA THR A 5 8.95 -21.30 30.83
C THR A 5 8.44 -20.63 29.55
N THR A 6 7.32 -21.12 29.03
CA THR A 6 6.58 -20.52 27.91
C THR A 6 6.07 -19.13 28.31
N ILE A 7 6.53 -18.08 27.64
CA ILE A 7 5.99 -16.71 27.78
C ILE A 7 4.58 -16.67 27.14
N PRO A 8 3.55 -16.14 27.80
CA PRO A 8 2.19 -16.15 27.26
C PRO A 8 2.03 -15.19 26.07
N SER A 9 1.45 -15.72 24.99
CA SER A 9 1.17 -15.08 23.70
C SER A 9 0.39 -13.74 23.78
N GLN A 10 -0.29 -13.48 24.90
CA GLN A 10 -1.08 -12.26 25.11
C GLN A 10 -0.23 -10.99 25.34
N THR A 11 0.98 -11.12 25.88
CA THR A 11 1.86 -9.96 26.14
C THR A 11 2.39 -9.32 24.85
N LEU A 12 2.56 -10.12 23.79
CA LEU A 12 3.02 -9.65 22.48
C LEU A 12 1.93 -8.80 21.77
N ALA A 13 0.67 -9.25 21.84
CA ALA A 13 -0.47 -8.56 21.23
C ALA A 13 -0.75 -7.19 21.88
N ILE A 14 -0.62 -7.09 23.20
CA ILE A 14 -0.80 -5.82 23.95
C ILE A 14 0.32 -4.83 23.59
N THR A 15 1.54 -5.32 23.37
CA THR A 15 2.69 -4.49 22.97
C THR A 15 2.54 -3.94 21.55
N HIS A 16 2.01 -4.74 20.61
CA HIS A 16 1.67 -4.27 19.26
C HIS A 16 0.57 -3.20 19.26
N HIS A 17 -0.48 -3.36 20.07
CA HIS A 17 -1.58 -2.40 20.13
C HIS A 17 -1.15 -1.05 20.75
N ARG A 18 -0.26 -1.08 21.75
CA ARG A 18 0.31 0.12 22.38
C ARG A 18 1.31 0.86 21.49
N THR A 19 2.10 0.14 20.70
CA THR A 19 3.07 0.74 19.77
C THR A 19 2.35 1.43 18.61
N ASN A 20 1.25 0.85 18.10
CA ASN A 20 0.38 1.48 17.11
C ASN A 20 -0.30 2.77 17.61
N ALA A 21 -0.72 2.81 18.88
CA ALA A 21 -1.35 3.99 19.48
C ALA A 21 -0.38 5.16 19.73
N ILE A 22 0.89 4.87 20.01
CA ILE A 22 1.92 5.89 20.20
C ILE A 22 2.42 6.44 18.84
N MET A 23 2.46 5.60 17.81
CA MET A 23 2.80 5.99 16.42
C MET A 23 1.73 6.90 15.80
N SER A 24 0.44 6.58 16.00
CA SER A 24 -0.69 7.39 15.52
C SER A 24 -0.77 8.78 16.17
N ARG A 25 -0.14 8.98 17.35
CA ARG A 25 -0.05 10.29 18.03
C ARG A 25 1.20 11.11 17.66
N ARG A 26 2.19 10.52 16.98
CA ARG A 26 3.48 11.19 16.63
C ARG A 26 3.73 11.33 15.12
N LEU A 27 2.89 10.72 14.28
CA LEU A 27 2.80 11.07 12.86
C LEU A 27 2.05 12.39 12.76
N ILE A 28 2.81 13.45 12.55
CA ILE A 28 2.35 14.84 12.53
C ILE A 28 1.17 14.93 11.54
N PRO A 29 -0.01 15.45 11.94
CA PRO A 29 -1.15 15.68 11.04
C PRO A 29 -0.80 16.51 9.78
N ASP A 30 0.30 17.27 9.83
CA ASP A 30 0.83 18.13 8.77
C ASP A 30 1.88 17.45 7.87
N ASP A 31 2.06 16.12 7.91
CA ASP A 31 2.91 15.47 6.92
C ASP A 31 2.30 15.61 5.52
N THR A 32 2.87 16.55 4.76
CA THR A 32 2.49 16.86 3.37
C THR A 32 2.41 15.62 2.47
N ARG A 33 3.18 14.57 2.76
CA ARG A 33 3.13 13.29 2.03
C ARG A 33 1.84 12.54 2.27
N ILE A 34 1.42 12.46 3.54
CA ILE A 34 0.16 11.81 3.92
C ILE A 34 -1.02 12.60 3.36
N GLN A 35 -0.97 13.94 3.42
CA GLN A 35 -2.01 14.79 2.85
C GLN A 35 -2.10 14.64 1.33
N PHE A 36 -0.96 14.57 0.64
CA PHE A 36 -0.92 14.29 -0.79
C PHE A 36 -1.58 12.95 -1.13
N VAL A 37 -1.26 11.86 -0.42
CA VAL A 37 -1.88 10.54 -0.69
C VAL A 37 -3.39 10.58 -0.41
N LYS A 38 -3.84 11.24 0.65
CA LYS A 38 -5.27 11.44 0.93
C LYS A 38 -5.97 12.13 -0.23
N GLN A 39 -5.39 13.22 -0.75
CA GLN A 39 -5.96 13.95 -1.89
C GLN A 39 -5.93 13.13 -3.18
N MET A 40 -4.83 12.42 -3.44
CA MET A 40 -4.63 11.59 -4.63
C MET A 40 -5.61 10.41 -4.68
N THR A 41 -5.92 9.82 -3.54
CA THR A 41 -6.79 8.62 -3.43
C THR A 41 -8.23 8.96 -3.09
N LYS A 42 -8.51 10.17 -2.57
CA LYS A 42 -9.76 10.58 -1.93
C LYS A 42 -10.17 9.67 -0.76
N HIS A 43 -9.24 8.90 -0.20
CA HIS A 43 -9.46 8.05 0.96
C HIS A 43 -9.06 8.79 2.24
N THR A 44 -9.92 8.76 3.26
CA THR A 44 -9.60 9.32 4.57
C THR A 44 -8.99 8.22 5.45
N PHE A 45 -7.66 8.24 5.59
CA PHE A 45 -6.96 7.30 6.44
C PHE A 45 -7.28 7.52 7.92
N THR A 46 -7.75 6.47 8.59
CA THR A 46 -8.00 6.46 10.04
C THR A 46 -6.71 6.23 10.82
N ASN A 47 -5.79 5.43 10.28
CA ASN A 47 -4.49 5.15 10.85
C ASN A 47 -3.38 5.67 9.93
N PRO A 48 -2.72 6.81 10.25
CA PRO A 48 -1.66 7.37 9.41
C PRO A 48 -0.44 6.45 9.27
N ALA A 49 -0.29 5.42 10.12
CA ALA A 49 0.82 4.49 10.01
C ALA A 49 0.76 3.62 8.74
N THR A 50 -0.44 3.29 8.23
CA THR A 50 -0.59 2.46 7.02
C THR A 50 -0.12 3.19 5.78
N VAL A 51 -0.51 4.45 5.60
CA VAL A 51 -0.03 5.31 4.51
C VAL A 51 1.44 5.65 4.66
N TYR A 52 1.93 5.84 5.90
CA TYR A 52 3.36 6.02 6.14
C TYR A 52 4.16 4.80 5.67
N GLU A 53 3.74 3.58 6.04
CA GLU A 53 4.39 2.33 5.59
C GLU A 53 4.38 2.21 4.07
N ALA A 54 3.26 2.55 3.41
CA ALA A 54 3.15 2.49 1.95
C ALA A 54 4.12 3.44 1.22
N LEU A 55 4.50 4.55 1.85
CA LEU A 55 5.42 5.54 1.28
C LEU A 55 6.90 5.27 1.58
N CYS A 56 7.21 4.29 2.43
CA CYS A 56 8.57 3.96 2.83
C CYS A 56 9.21 2.97 1.86
N THR A 57 10.17 3.43 1.03
CA THR A 57 10.88 2.55 0.09
C THR A 57 11.82 1.57 0.81
N PRO A 58 12.24 0.45 0.18
CA PRO A 58 13.22 -0.44 0.79
C PRO A 58 14.49 0.33 1.18
N GLY A 59 15.02 0.05 2.36
CA GLY A 59 16.23 0.69 2.88
C GLY A 59 16.07 2.14 3.34
N SER A 60 14.87 2.74 3.34
CA SER A 60 14.64 4.13 3.77
C SER A 60 14.75 4.38 5.29
N MET A 61 15.03 3.34 6.09
CA MET A 61 15.20 3.35 7.56
C MET A 61 14.29 4.32 8.34
N ARG A 62 13.16 3.80 8.82
CA ARG A 62 12.72 4.00 10.21
C ARG A 62 12.12 2.68 10.70
N ILE A 63 12.82 2.04 11.64
CA ILE A 63 12.40 0.78 12.28
C ILE A 63 11.12 1.07 13.07
N ILE A 64 9.96 0.86 12.43
CA ILE A 64 8.65 0.87 13.12
C ILE A 64 8.28 -0.56 13.51
N THR A 65 8.68 -1.55 12.71
CA THR A 65 8.43 -2.97 12.96
C THR A 65 9.66 -3.80 12.57
N PRO A 66 10.36 -4.44 13.53
CA PRO A 66 11.58 -5.21 13.25
C PRO A 66 11.35 -6.46 12.37
N HIS A 67 10.10 -6.81 12.08
CA HIS A 67 9.71 -7.96 11.26
C HIS A 67 9.41 -7.62 9.79
N ARG A 68 9.47 -6.34 9.38
CA ARG A 68 9.12 -5.88 8.01
C ARG A 68 10.24 -5.02 7.44
N LEU A 69 11.39 -5.65 7.20
CA LEU A 69 12.61 -4.99 6.73
C LEU A 69 12.54 -4.51 5.26
N ASP A 70 11.53 -4.96 4.54
CA ASP A 70 11.37 -4.75 3.10
C ASP A 70 10.57 -3.50 2.72
N GLY A 71 10.20 -2.66 3.70
CA GLY A 71 9.45 -1.42 3.49
C GLY A 71 8.03 -1.70 3.01
N HIS A 72 7.55 -0.90 2.04
CA HIS A 72 6.21 -0.98 1.48
C HIS A 72 5.83 -2.28 0.75
N LYS A 73 6.76 -3.24 0.57
CA LYS A 73 6.53 -4.44 -0.25
C LYS A 73 5.43 -5.36 0.28
N ASP A 74 5.28 -5.50 1.60
CA ASP A 74 4.24 -6.36 2.17
C ASP A 74 2.84 -5.80 1.87
N LEU A 75 2.66 -4.48 2.00
CA LEU A 75 1.43 -3.81 1.58
C LEU A 75 1.23 -3.88 0.07
N ALA A 76 2.31 -3.79 -0.71
CA ALA A 76 2.25 -3.90 -2.17
C ALA A 76 1.72 -5.27 -2.61
N GLN A 77 2.19 -6.35 -2.00
CA GLN A 77 1.70 -7.69 -2.31
C GLN A 77 0.19 -7.81 -2.05
N LEU A 78 -0.29 -7.23 -0.95
CA LEU A 78 -1.73 -7.20 -0.65
C LEU A 78 -2.52 -6.33 -1.64
N GLY A 79 -1.96 -5.18 -2.02
CA GLY A 79 -2.57 -4.26 -2.97
C GLY A 79 -2.65 -4.81 -4.40
N ASP A 80 -1.61 -5.50 -4.89
CA ASP A 80 -1.64 -6.20 -6.18
C ASP A 80 -2.74 -7.28 -6.19
N ALA A 81 -2.82 -8.10 -5.13
CA ALA A 81 -3.88 -9.10 -5.00
C ALA A 81 -5.29 -8.45 -5.01
N ALA A 82 -5.48 -7.35 -4.28
CA ALA A 82 -6.74 -6.62 -4.25
C ALA A 82 -7.10 -6.01 -5.63
N LEU A 83 -6.14 -5.36 -6.30
CA LEU A 83 -6.32 -4.81 -7.66
C LEU A 83 -6.73 -5.91 -8.64
N ARG A 84 -6.04 -7.06 -8.60
CA ARG A 84 -6.35 -8.21 -9.45
C ARG A 84 -7.75 -8.76 -9.20
N LEU A 85 -8.15 -8.87 -7.93
CA LEU A 85 -9.50 -9.33 -7.59
C LEU A 85 -10.57 -8.36 -8.13
N ILE A 86 -10.37 -7.05 -7.97
CA ILE A 86 -11.28 -6.02 -8.48
C ILE A 86 -11.41 -6.13 -10.01
N LEU A 87 -10.30 -6.17 -10.73
CA LEU A 87 -10.31 -6.29 -12.20
C LEU A 87 -10.98 -7.58 -12.67
N THR A 88 -10.76 -8.69 -11.96
CA THR A 88 -11.40 -9.98 -12.27
C THR A 88 -12.91 -9.90 -12.05
N LYS A 89 -13.35 -9.31 -10.92
CA LYS A 89 -14.76 -9.16 -10.59
C LYS A 89 -15.48 -8.25 -11.59
N ASP A 90 -14.89 -7.10 -11.91
CA ASP A 90 -15.46 -6.14 -12.87
C ASP A 90 -15.55 -6.76 -14.27
N GLY A 91 -14.50 -7.46 -14.73
CA GLY A 91 -14.53 -8.18 -15.99
C GLY A 91 -15.57 -9.31 -16.02
N TYR A 92 -15.73 -10.04 -14.92
CA TYR A 92 -16.80 -11.05 -14.79
C TYR A 92 -18.20 -10.43 -14.90
N GLN A 93 -18.43 -9.29 -14.21
CA GLN A 93 -19.69 -8.55 -14.29
C GLN A 93 -19.96 -7.98 -15.69
N ALA A 94 -18.90 -7.65 -16.42
CA ALA A 94 -18.97 -7.23 -17.82
C ALA A 94 -19.15 -8.40 -18.81
N HIS A 95 -19.32 -9.64 -18.34
CA HIS A 95 -19.36 -10.86 -19.15
C HIS A 95 -18.15 -11.01 -20.09
N ALA A 96 -16.99 -10.48 -19.68
CA ALA A 96 -15.76 -10.58 -20.46
C ALA A 96 -15.23 -12.02 -20.46
N THR A 97 -14.58 -12.40 -21.55
CA THR A 97 -13.86 -13.67 -21.65
C THR A 97 -12.66 -13.69 -20.72
N ARG A 98 -12.19 -14.89 -20.34
CA ARG A 98 -10.94 -15.06 -19.57
C ARG A 98 -9.73 -14.38 -20.25
N GLY A 99 -9.67 -14.42 -21.59
CA GLY A 99 -8.62 -13.75 -22.36
C GLY A 99 -8.65 -12.23 -22.18
N GLN A 100 -9.83 -11.61 -22.25
CA GLN A 100 -9.99 -10.18 -22.00
C GLN A 100 -9.61 -9.81 -20.57
N ILE A 101 -10.02 -10.60 -19.57
CA ILE A 101 -9.65 -10.38 -18.16
C ILE A 101 -8.12 -10.43 -18.00
N ASN A 102 -7.46 -11.45 -18.54
CA ASN A 102 -6.00 -11.58 -18.50
C ASN A 102 -5.29 -10.40 -19.18
N ASN A 103 -5.80 -9.95 -20.33
CA ASN A 103 -5.25 -8.79 -21.04
C ASN A 103 -5.41 -7.50 -20.21
N THR A 104 -6.54 -7.33 -19.51
CA THR A 104 -6.75 -6.21 -18.59
C THR A 104 -5.78 -6.27 -17.41
N HIS A 105 -5.54 -7.45 -16.82
CA HIS A 105 -4.48 -7.61 -15.81
C HIS A 105 -3.11 -7.19 -16.33
N SER A 106 -2.70 -7.72 -17.49
CA SER A 106 -1.40 -7.42 -18.09
C SER A 106 -1.23 -5.97 -18.52
N SER A 107 -2.31 -5.22 -18.73
CA SER A 107 -2.25 -3.81 -19.08
C SER A 107 -2.35 -2.90 -17.85
N LYS A 108 -3.38 -3.07 -17.00
CA LYS A 108 -3.69 -2.19 -15.86
C LYS A 108 -2.90 -2.48 -14.60
N ALA A 109 -2.55 -3.74 -14.34
CA ALA A 109 -1.77 -4.17 -13.18
C ALA A 109 -0.31 -4.52 -13.57
N SER A 110 0.22 -3.86 -14.62
CA SER A 110 1.62 -3.99 -14.99
C SER A 110 2.48 -2.93 -14.29
N ASN A 111 3.71 -3.29 -13.96
CA ASN A 111 4.67 -2.35 -13.35
C ASN A 111 4.81 -1.07 -14.19
N ALA A 112 4.87 -1.17 -15.52
CA ALA A 112 4.98 -0.01 -16.40
C ALA A 112 3.76 0.92 -16.29
N PHE A 113 2.55 0.36 -16.24
CA PHE A 113 1.32 1.15 -16.12
C PHE A 113 1.21 1.81 -14.74
N LEU A 114 1.50 1.06 -13.68
CA LEU A 114 1.46 1.54 -12.30
C LEU A 114 2.54 2.61 -12.05
N ALA A 115 3.76 2.40 -12.53
CA ALA A 115 4.84 3.36 -12.46
C ALA A 115 4.46 4.69 -13.12
N ARG A 116 4.00 4.62 -14.38
CA ARG A 116 3.53 5.78 -15.12
C ARG A 116 2.40 6.50 -14.38
N THR A 117 1.44 5.76 -13.82
CA THR A 117 0.34 6.33 -13.04
C THR A 117 0.86 7.11 -11.83
N GLY A 118 1.78 6.52 -11.06
CA GLY A 118 2.39 7.16 -9.89
C GLY A 118 3.18 8.42 -10.26
N PHE A 119 4.03 8.36 -11.29
CA PHE A 119 4.77 9.53 -11.76
C PHE A 119 3.87 10.65 -12.30
N GLN A 120 2.83 10.31 -13.07
CA GLN A 120 1.88 11.30 -13.58
C GLN A 120 1.13 12.04 -12.47
N LYS A 121 0.88 11.37 -11.33
CA LYS A 121 0.32 12.01 -10.13
C LYS A 121 1.36 12.82 -9.35
N GLY A 122 2.66 12.64 -9.61
CA GLY A 122 3.76 13.32 -8.91
C GLY A 122 4.12 12.69 -7.56
N LEU A 123 3.84 11.39 -7.39
CA LEU A 123 4.03 10.65 -6.14
C LEU A 123 5.51 10.49 -5.74
N ASP A 124 6.43 10.58 -6.70
CA ASP A 124 7.88 10.46 -6.52
C ASP A 124 8.44 11.45 -5.49
N ARG A 125 7.88 12.66 -5.46
CA ARG A 125 8.27 13.73 -4.53
C ARG A 125 7.86 13.49 -3.08
N TYR A 126 6.95 12.53 -2.86
CA TYR A 126 6.34 12.26 -1.56
C TYR A 126 6.75 10.91 -0.96
N LEU A 127 7.70 10.19 -1.58
CA LEU A 127 8.25 8.97 -1.01
C LEU A 127 9.28 9.28 0.10
N TYR A 128 9.36 8.39 1.09
CA TYR A 128 10.51 8.34 1.99
C TYR A 128 11.56 7.44 1.34
N VAL A 129 12.50 8.07 0.63
CA VAL A 129 13.60 7.40 -0.07
C VAL A 129 14.84 7.31 0.80
N ASN A 130 15.66 6.27 0.62
CA ASN A 130 16.99 6.23 1.23
C ASN A 130 17.90 7.28 0.57
N PRO A 131 18.52 8.20 1.34
CA PRO A 131 19.45 9.19 0.81
C PRO A 131 20.59 8.60 -0.04
N SER A 132 21.02 7.35 0.22
CA SER A 132 22.09 6.68 -0.53
C SER A 132 21.68 6.23 -1.94
N GLN A 133 20.39 6.27 -2.29
CA GLN A 133 19.87 5.92 -3.62
C GLN A 133 19.88 7.09 -4.61
N GLY A 134 20.53 8.21 -4.26
CA GLY A 134 20.72 9.34 -5.19
C GLY A 134 19.42 10.09 -5.56
N GLY A 135 18.33 9.87 -4.81
CA GLY A 135 17.06 10.60 -4.94
C GLY A 135 16.19 10.24 -6.15
N THR A 136 16.63 9.35 -7.05
CA THR A 136 15.83 8.95 -8.21
C THR A 136 14.97 7.73 -7.88
N VAL A 137 13.66 7.84 -8.11
CA VAL A 137 12.71 6.73 -7.95
C VAL A 137 12.68 5.91 -9.24
N SER A 138 12.92 4.60 -9.15
CA SER A 138 12.79 3.71 -10.31
C SER A 138 11.32 3.34 -10.59
N ASP A 139 11.00 2.94 -11.82
CA ASP A 139 9.68 2.43 -12.20
C ASP A 139 9.21 1.30 -11.28
N LYS A 140 10.13 0.39 -10.92
CA LYS A 140 9.80 -0.71 -10.01
C LYS A 140 9.37 -0.20 -8.63
N VAL A 141 10.13 0.73 -8.05
CA VAL A 141 9.77 1.32 -6.76
C VAL A 141 8.43 2.05 -6.86
N MET A 142 8.23 2.85 -7.91
CA MET A 142 6.99 3.59 -8.11
C MET A 142 5.78 2.66 -8.23
N ALA A 143 5.86 1.61 -9.06
CA ALA A 143 4.81 0.61 -9.20
C ALA A 143 4.47 -0.05 -7.86
N THR A 144 5.48 -0.50 -7.13
CA THR A 144 5.32 -1.13 -5.81
C THR A 144 4.75 -0.13 -4.78
N THR A 145 5.01 1.17 -4.90
CA THR A 145 4.36 2.17 -4.01
C THR A 145 2.89 2.33 -4.35
N VAL A 146 2.51 2.39 -5.62
CA VAL A 146 1.08 2.45 -6.00
C VAL A 146 0.32 1.24 -5.47
N GLU A 147 0.87 0.03 -5.61
CA GLU A 147 0.31 -1.19 -5.02
C GLU A 147 0.23 -1.07 -3.49
N ALA A 148 1.29 -0.59 -2.84
CA ALA A 148 1.30 -0.45 -1.39
C ALA A 148 0.24 0.52 -0.86
N ILE A 149 -0.06 1.59 -1.60
CA ILE A 149 -1.15 2.52 -1.27
C ILE A 149 -2.50 1.80 -1.33
N LEU A 150 -2.73 0.95 -2.35
CA LEU A 150 -3.95 0.13 -2.41
C LEU A 150 -4.03 -0.85 -1.23
N GLY A 151 -2.91 -1.48 -0.86
CA GLY A 151 -2.82 -2.33 0.33
C GLY A 151 -3.08 -1.57 1.64
N ALA A 152 -2.56 -0.35 1.77
CA ALA A 152 -2.81 0.52 2.92
C ALA A 152 -4.29 0.87 3.05
N VAL A 153 -4.95 1.22 1.94
CA VAL A 153 -6.40 1.48 1.92
C VAL A 153 -7.18 0.23 2.32
N TYR A 154 -6.78 -0.95 1.84
CA TYR A 154 -7.43 -2.21 2.22
C TYR A 154 -7.37 -2.43 3.74
N ILE A 155 -6.19 -2.34 4.35
CA ILE A 155 -6.02 -2.53 5.80
C ILE A 155 -6.72 -1.42 6.61
N ASP A 156 -6.54 -0.16 6.21
CA ASP A 156 -7.10 1.00 6.93
C ASP A 156 -8.64 1.01 6.93
N SER A 157 -9.24 0.50 5.86
CA SER A 157 -10.71 0.41 5.74
C SER A 157 -11.32 -0.83 6.42
N GLY A 158 -10.53 -1.61 7.16
CA GLY A 158 -10.99 -2.86 7.77
C GLY A 158 -11.25 -3.95 6.74
N GLU A 159 -10.35 -4.09 5.76
CA GLU A 159 -10.40 -5.10 4.69
C GLU A 159 -11.56 -4.90 3.70
N ASN A 160 -12.01 -3.65 3.52
CA ASN A 160 -13.10 -3.33 2.63
C ASN A 160 -12.65 -3.19 1.18
N ILE A 161 -12.88 -4.23 0.37
CA ILE A 161 -12.52 -4.24 -1.05
C ILE A 161 -13.21 -3.13 -1.87
N GLN A 162 -14.39 -2.64 -1.44
CA GLN A 162 -15.09 -1.57 -2.14
C GLN A 162 -14.40 -0.21 -1.92
N ALA A 163 -13.75 0.01 -0.78
CA ALA A 163 -12.92 1.19 -0.56
C ALA A 163 -11.72 1.20 -1.53
N VAL A 164 -11.06 0.05 -1.69
CA VAL A 164 -9.96 -0.12 -2.66
C VAL A 164 -10.45 0.11 -4.08
N ARG A 165 -11.62 -0.43 -4.45
CA ARG A 165 -12.23 -0.24 -5.79
C ARG A 165 -12.48 1.23 -6.11
N SER A 166 -12.94 2.03 -5.14
CA SER A 166 -13.09 3.48 -5.32
C SER A 166 -11.75 4.17 -5.61
N VAL A 167 -10.69 3.78 -4.91
CA VAL A 167 -9.33 4.31 -5.17
C VAL A 167 -8.78 3.84 -6.52
N VAL A 168 -9.00 2.58 -6.90
CA VAL A 168 -8.64 2.04 -8.23
C VAL A 168 -9.29 2.87 -9.34
N ALA A 169 -10.53 3.30 -9.18
CA ALA A 169 -11.19 4.19 -10.12
C ALA A 169 -10.55 5.60 -10.14
N GLU A 170 -10.28 6.19 -8.98
CA GLU A 170 -9.64 7.51 -8.85
C GLU A 170 -8.23 7.57 -9.47
N LEU A 171 -7.51 6.44 -9.40
CA LEU A 171 -6.18 6.29 -9.99
C LEU A 171 -6.22 5.90 -11.48
N GLY A 172 -7.39 5.70 -12.09
CA GLY A 172 -7.51 5.31 -13.51
C GLY A 172 -7.09 3.85 -13.79
N LEU A 173 -7.04 3.03 -12.74
CA LEU A 173 -6.66 1.62 -12.79
C LEU A 173 -7.85 0.69 -13.04
N ALA A 174 -9.08 1.21 -12.99
CA ALA A 174 -10.31 0.43 -13.13
C ALA A 174 -10.43 -0.27 -14.49
N TRP A 175 -11.31 -1.27 -14.52
CA TRP A 175 -11.71 -1.98 -15.74
C TRP A 175 -12.10 -0.96 -16.83
N PRO A 176 -11.57 -1.10 -18.06
CA PRO A 176 -11.94 -0.21 -19.16
C PRO A 176 -13.41 -0.41 -19.52
N ALA A 177 -14.16 0.69 -19.53
CA ALA A 177 -15.55 0.71 -19.99
C ALA A 177 -15.66 0.34 -21.47
#